data_AF-A0A2S4PI65-F1
#
_entry.id   AF-A0A2S4PI65-F1
#
_cell.length_a   1.000
_cell.length_b   1.000
_cell.length_c   1.000
_cell.angle_alpha   90.00
_cell.angle_beta   90.00
_cell.angle_gamma   90.00
#
_symmetry.space_group_name_H-M   'P 1'
#
loop_
_entity.id
_entity.type
_entity.pdbx_description
1 polymer ?
#
loop_
_entity_poly.entity_id
_entity_poly.type
_entity_poly.pdbx_seq_one_letter_code
_entity_poly.pdbx_strand_id
1 'polypeptide(L)'
;MNIDGVNTLACLCRIPRDEKQESRIYPLPHTYVVKDLVPDLTQFYKQYKSIQPYLQRDTAPEDGRENRQSKEERRKLDGLYECILCACCRTSCPFILV
;
A
#
# COMPACT_ATOMS: atom_id res chain seq x y z
N MET A 1 -5.23 8.84 -2.25
CA MET A 1 -5.24 10.06 -3.09
C MET A 1 -4.40 11.12 -2.43
N ASN A 2 -4.09 12.22 -3.10
CA ASN A 2 -3.34 13.33 -2.49
C ASN A 2 -4.33 14.39 -2.00
N ILE A 3 -4.29 14.71 -0.71
CA ILE A 3 -5.14 15.72 -0.07
C ILE A 3 -4.19 16.72 0.58
N ASP A 4 -4.29 17.99 0.17
CA ASP A 4 -3.47 19.09 0.69
C ASP A 4 -1.96 18.81 0.64
N GLY A 5 -1.51 18.16 -0.45
CA GLY A 5 -0.10 17.82 -0.68
C GLY A 5 0.33 16.49 -0.06
N VAL A 6 -0.49 15.84 0.77
CA VAL A 6 -0.14 14.59 1.47
C VAL A 6 -0.92 13.41 0.89
N ASN A 7 -0.21 12.32 0.60
CA ASN A 7 -0.84 11.06 0.17
C ASN A 7 -1.49 10.38 1.38
N THR A 8 -2.81 10.26 1.38
CA THR A 8 -3.56 9.66 2.48
C THR A 8 -4.81 8.92 2.01
N LEU A 9 -5.45 8.24 2.96
CA LEU A 9 -6.74 7.59 2.79
C LEU A 9 -7.84 8.61 3.07
N ALA A 10 -8.61 8.97 2.05
CA ALA A 10 -9.66 9.98 2.16
C ALA A 10 -10.69 9.64 3.25
N CYS A 11 -11.04 8.36 3.40
CA CYS A 11 -12.01 7.91 4.41
C CYS A 11 -11.56 8.09 5.87
N LEU A 12 -10.25 8.28 6.11
CA LEU A 12 -9.70 8.53 7.44
C LEU A 12 -9.18 9.98 7.59
N CYS A 13 -9.12 10.73 6.49
CA CYS A 13 -8.69 12.11 6.48
C CYS A 13 -9.83 13.00 6.98
N ARG A 14 -9.60 13.73 8.07
CA ARG A 14 -10.59 14.65 8.62
C ARG A 14 -10.64 15.92 7.78
N ILE A 15 -11.85 16.36 7.47
CA ILE A 15 -12.07 17.67 6.84
C ILE A 15 -11.65 18.76 7.83
N PRO A 16 -10.85 19.77 7.40
CA PRO A 16 -10.54 20.92 8.22
C PRO A 16 -11.79 21.60 8.77
N ARG A 17 -11.74 22.09 10.01
CA ARG A 17 -12.86 22.82 10.63
C ARG A 17 -12.87 24.31 10.32
N ASP A 18 -11.76 24.82 9.77
CA ASP A 18 -11.69 26.21 9.32
C ASP A 18 -12.37 26.34 7.96
N GLU A 19 -13.52 26.99 7.93
CA GLU A 19 -14.33 27.20 6.72
C GLU A 19 -13.62 28.08 5.67
N LYS A 20 -12.56 28.80 6.06
CA LYS A 20 -11.74 29.60 5.13
C LYS A 20 -10.65 28.77 4.44
N GLN A 21 -10.39 27.56 4.92
CA GLN A 21 -9.38 26.69 4.33
C GLN A 21 -9.96 25.92 3.14
N GLU A 22 -9.45 26.22 1.95
CA GLU A 22 -9.74 25.41 0.76
C GLU A 22 -8.85 24.16 0.75
N SER A 23 -9.48 22.97 0.72
CA SER A 23 -8.75 21.71 0.53
C SER A 23 -8.60 21.37 -0.95
N ARG A 24 -7.40 20.99 -1.36
CA ARG A 24 -7.08 20.56 -2.71
C ARG A 24 -6.93 19.05 -2.75
N ILE A 25 -7.68 18.42 -3.65
CA ILE A 25 -7.67 16.97 -3.82
C ILE A 25 -7.18 16.63 -5.23
N TYR A 26 -6.14 15.81 -5.28
CA TYR A 26 -5.54 15.31 -6.51
C TYR A 26 -5.50 13.77 -6.51
N PRO A 27 -5.44 13.12 -7.69
CA PRO A 27 -5.12 11.70 -7.76
C PRO A 27 -3.75 11.40 -7.15
N LEU A 28 -3.40 10.12 -7.01
CA LEU A 28 -2.07 9.76 -6.54
C LEU A 28 -1.00 10.34 -7.50
N PRO A 29 0.04 11.00 -6.99
CA PRO A 29 1.04 11.66 -7.83
C PRO A 29 1.71 10.69 -8.81
N HIS A 30 2.08 11.19 -9.98
CA HIS A 30 2.88 10.48 -10.99
C HIS A 30 2.30 9.12 -11.41
N THR A 31 0.98 9.02 -11.44
CA THR A 31 0.25 7.90 -12.03
C THR A 31 -0.54 8.39 -13.24
N TYR A 32 -0.75 7.52 -14.23
CA TYR A 32 -1.69 7.83 -15.30
C TYR A 32 -3.10 7.90 -14.71
N VAL A 33 -3.82 9.00 -14.97
CA VAL A 33 -5.18 9.18 -14.48
C VAL A 33 -6.13 8.55 -15.47
N VAL A 34 -6.90 7.54 -15.04
CA VAL A 34 -7.94 6.93 -15.86
C VAL A 34 -9.09 7.92 -16.00
N LYS A 35 -9.59 8.44 -14.86
CA LYS A 35 -10.63 9.45 -14.79
C LYS A 35 -10.68 10.07 -13.39
N ASP A 36 -10.92 11.38 -13.28
CA ASP A 36 -11.08 12.12 -12.02
C ASP A 36 -9.92 11.87 -11.03
N LEU A 37 -10.20 11.20 -9.91
CA LEU A 37 -9.24 10.85 -8.86
C LEU A 37 -8.78 9.39 -8.94
N VAL A 38 -9.10 8.67 -10.03
CA VAL A 38 -8.82 7.25 -10.22
C VAL A 38 -7.51 7.06 -10.99
N PRO A 39 -6.42 6.65 -10.33
CA PRO A 39 -5.16 6.36 -10.99
C PRO A 39 -5.13 4.94 -11.58
N ASP A 40 -4.36 4.75 -12.64
CA ASP A 40 -4.00 3.43 -13.16
C ASP A 40 -2.90 2.81 -12.27
N LEU A 41 -3.26 1.75 -11.57
CA LEU A 41 -2.36 0.99 -10.69
C LEU A 41 -1.85 -0.31 -11.32
N THR A 42 -2.06 -0.52 -12.62
CA THR A 42 -1.64 -1.74 -13.33
C THR A 42 -0.15 -2.04 -13.12
N GLN A 43 0.72 -1.03 -13.23
CA GLN A 43 2.15 -1.21 -13.03
C GLN A 43 2.51 -1.51 -11.56
N PHE A 44 1.77 -0.95 -10.61
CA PHE A 44 1.95 -1.24 -9.18
C PHE A 44 1.66 -2.71 -8.88
N TYR A 45 0.53 -3.24 -9.37
CA TYR A 45 0.18 -4.65 -9.15
C TYR A 45 1.12 -5.61 -9.90
N LYS A 46 1.61 -5.23 -11.09
CA LYS A 46 2.62 -6.03 -11.81
C LYS A 46 3.91 -6.19 -11.00
N GLN A 47 4.39 -5.13 -10.38
CA GLN A 47 5.59 -5.19 -9.52
C GLN A 47 5.34 -5.98 -8.23
N TYR A 48 4.16 -5.84 -7.62
CA TYR A 48 3.81 -6.68 -6.47
C TYR A 48 3.77 -8.17 -6.84
N LYS A 49 3.30 -8.51 -8.05
CA LYS A 49 3.30 -9.90 -8.52
C LYS A 49 4.72 -10.42 -8.80
N SER A 50 5.64 -9.58 -9.26
CA SER A 50 7.01 -10.03 -9.62
C SER A 50 7.84 -10.50 -8.42
N ILE A 51 7.51 -10.05 -7.20
CA ILE A 51 8.19 -10.51 -5.97
C ILE A 51 7.61 -11.82 -5.43
N GLN A 52 6.61 -12.42 -6.09
CA GLN A 52 5.98 -13.69 -5.69
C GLN A 52 5.56 -13.70 -4.21
N PRO A 53 4.59 -12.84 -3.81
CA PRO A 53 4.26 -12.57 -2.41
C PRO A 53 3.38 -13.67 -1.79
N TYR A 54 3.87 -14.90 -1.83
CA TYR A 54 3.24 -16.09 -1.27
C TYR A 54 4.30 -16.97 -0.62
N LEU A 55 3.89 -17.87 0.29
CA LEU A 55 4.81 -18.78 0.96
C LEU A 55 5.42 -19.75 -0.06
N GLN A 56 6.74 -19.74 -0.19
CA GLN A 56 7.49 -20.66 -1.05
C GLN A 56 8.10 -21.76 -0.18
N ARG A 57 7.83 -23.03 -0.53
CA ARG A 57 8.29 -24.20 0.22
C ARG A 57 8.37 -25.42 -0.69
N ASP A 58 9.42 -26.23 -0.53
CA ASP A 58 9.67 -27.40 -1.39
C ASP A 58 8.95 -28.68 -0.92
N THR A 59 8.72 -28.81 0.38
CA THR A 59 8.13 -30.03 1.01
C THR A 59 6.83 -29.71 1.73
N ALA A 60 6.06 -30.69 2.21
CA ALA A 60 4.94 -30.47 3.15
C ALA A 60 5.36 -30.80 4.60
N PRO A 61 4.68 -30.27 5.64
CA PRO A 61 5.01 -30.59 7.04
C PRO A 61 5.04 -32.11 7.23
N GLU A 62 6.06 -32.64 7.90
CA GLU A 62 6.26 -34.09 8.09
C GLU A 62 5.03 -34.76 8.73
N ASP A 63 4.40 -34.06 9.68
CA ASP A 63 3.22 -34.53 10.41
C ASP A 63 1.90 -34.36 9.62
N GLY A 64 1.94 -33.75 8.43
CA GLY A 64 0.74 -33.41 7.63
C GLY A 64 -0.15 -32.30 8.23
N ARG A 65 0.35 -31.60 9.26
CA ARG A 65 -0.37 -30.57 10.03
C ARG A 65 0.06 -29.15 9.64
N GLU A 66 -0.04 -28.19 10.57
CA GLU A 66 0.38 -26.80 10.37
C GLU A 66 1.90 -26.60 10.28
N ASN A 67 2.31 -25.48 9.69
CA ASN A 67 3.69 -25.00 9.77
C ASN A 67 3.94 -24.42 11.17
N ARG A 68 4.84 -25.06 11.93
CA ARG A 68 5.22 -24.59 13.26
C ARG A 68 6.08 -23.32 13.13
N GLN A 69 5.67 -22.26 13.84
CA GLN A 69 6.39 -21.00 13.93
C GLN A 69 6.41 -20.55 15.40
N SER A 70 7.57 -20.12 15.91
CA SER A 70 7.66 -19.60 17.28
C SER A 70 7.01 -18.21 17.39
N LYS A 71 6.61 -17.81 18.61
CA LYS A 71 6.04 -16.47 18.86
C LYS A 71 7.01 -15.35 18.50
N GLU A 72 8.31 -15.55 18.73
CA GLU A 72 9.35 -14.57 18.40
C GLU A 72 9.51 -14.40 16.90
N GLU A 73 9.47 -15.48 16.12
CA GLU A 73 9.50 -15.42 14.66
C GLU A 73 8.24 -14.78 14.08
N ARG A 74 7.05 -15.13 14.61
CA ARG A 74 5.79 -14.52 14.18
C ARG A 74 5.77 -13.01 14.43
N ARG A 75 6.33 -12.54 15.55
CA ARG A 75 6.41 -11.11 15.87
C ARG A 75 7.24 -10.30 14.88
N LYS A 76 8.20 -10.92 14.19
CA LYS A 76 8.99 -10.23 13.14
C LYS A 76 8.13 -9.77 11.95
N LEU A 77 6.93 -10.33 11.79
CA LEU A 77 6.00 -9.93 10.74
C LEU A 77 5.16 -8.70 11.12
N ASP A 78 5.08 -8.36 12.41
CA ASP A 78 4.31 -7.20 12.88
C ASP A 78 4.92 -5.90 12.33
N GLY A 79 4.06 -5.04 11.79
CA GLY A 79 4.41 -3.85 11.00
C GLY A 79 4.58 -4.09 9.49
N LEU A 80 4.69 -5.34 9.04
CA LEU A 80 4.86 -5.69 7.62
C LEU A 80 3.56 -6.19 6.98
N TYR A 81 2.82 -7.08 7.65
CA TYR A 81 1.60 -7.68 7.08
C TYR A 81 0.39 -6.72 7.10
N GLU A 82 0.47 -5.64 7.88
CA GLU A 82 -0.56 -4.61 8.01
C GLU A 82 -0.61 -3.69 6.78
N CYS A 83 0.31 -3.85 5.82
CA CYS A 83 0.28 -3.13 4.56
C CYS A 83 -1.00 -3.47 3.77
N ILE A 84 -1.83 -2.45 3.52
CA ILE A 84 -3.09 -2.58 2.77
C ILE A 84 -2.93 -2.34 1.25
N LEU A 85 -1.70 -2.26 0.75
CA LEU A 85 -1.39 -2.02 -0.66
C LEU A 85 -2.05 -0.75 -1.25
N CYS A 86 -2.18 0.32 -0.45
CA CYS A 86 -2.83 1.57 -0.87
C CYS A 86 -2.02 2.44 -1.86
N ALA A 87 -0.78 2.03 -2.17
CA ALA A 87 0.19 2.73 -3.02
C ALA A 87 0.66 4.12 -2.55
N CYS A 88 0.13 4.69 -1.46
CA CYS A 88 0.47 6.05 -0.99
C CYS A 88 1.97 6.28 -0.76
N CYS A 89 2.67 5.32 -0.11
CA CYS A 89 4.10 5.41 0.17
C CYS A 89 4.95 5.32 -1.10
N ARG A 90 4.47 4.60 -2.11
CA ARG A 90 5.14 4.43 -3.40
C ARG A 90 5.04 5.72 -4.22
N THR A 91 3.83 6.27 -4.33
CA THR A 91 3.56 7.48 -5.11
C THR A 91 3.99 8.76 -4.39
N SER A 92 4.43 8.68 -3.13
CA SER A 92 5.09 9.81 -2.45
C SER A 92 6.61 9.82 -2.63
N CYS A 93 7.20 8.72 -3.09
CA CYS A 93 8.66 8.57 -3.19
C CYS A 93 9.20 9.30 -4.43
N PRO A 94 10.08 10.32 -4.28
CA PRO A 94 10.64 11.06 -5.41
C PRO A 94 11.43 10.20 -6.40
N PHE A 95 12.02 9.11 -5.93
CA PHE A 95 12.84 8.23 -6.76
C PHE A 95 12.02 7.43 -7.78
N ILE A 96 10.74 7.20 -7.51
CA ILE A 96 9.82 6.52 -8.43
C ILE A 96 9.27 7.52 -9.48
N LEU A 97 9.57 8.81 -9.31
CA LEU A 97 9.15 9.88 -10.21
C LEU A 97 10.11 10.12 -11.37
N VAL A 98 11.23 9.38 -11.41
CA VAL A 98 12.26 9.42 -12.48
C VAL A 98 12.16 8.16 -13.33
#